data_AF-A0AAD6H041-F1
#
_entry.id   AF-A0AAD6H041-F1
#
_cell.length_a   1.000
_cell.length_b   1.000
_cell.length_c   1.000
_cell.angle_alpha   90.00
_cell.angle_beta   90.00
_cell.angle_gamma   90.00
#
_symmetry.space_group_name_H-M   'P 1'
#
loop_
_entity.id
_entity.type
_entity.pdbx_description
1 polymer ?
#
loop_
_entity_poly.entity_id
_entity_poly.type
_entity_poly.pdbx_seq_one_letter_code
_entity_poly.pdbx_strand_id
1 'polypeptide(L)'
;MSFAADPPPNNHGTLTHLFRAPEDLVYPIPENFSLEETVLVEPLSVAIHGARVAGITPGHTVLVQALGTIGLFCAATATAFGAKQVIISDINQTKLDFARDYLGCPIFLPNISSSHPEEEASRMKEYIESQRRCRYSSVVYGSGILVAKSGPGGVVVPNWTRFNRVQSNGDRLDKTAWRYAPGDYGMVLALLNSGRVNNVPL
;
A
#
# COMPACT_ATOMS: atom_id res chain seq x y z
N MET A 1 -16.88 7.18 21.95
CA MET A 1 -16.13 5.93 21.83
C MET A 1 -14.65 6.28 21.76
N SER A 2 -13.81 5.62 22.55
CA SER A 2 -12.37 5.89 22.62
C SER A 2 -11.64 4.78 21.86
N PHE A 3 -10.85 5.15 20.85
CA PHE A 3 -10.10 4.23 20.00
C PHE A 3 -8.62 4.28 20.37
N ALA A 4 -7.96 3.13 20.50
CA ALA A 4 -6.61 3.00 21.07
C ALA A 4 -5.53 3.77 20.28
N ALA A 5 -5.74 4.04 19.00
CA ALA A 5 -4.80 4.80 18.15
C ALA A 5 -5.17 6.29 17.98
N ASP A 6 -6.12 6.81 18.77
CA ASP A 6 -6.35 8.25 18.88
C ASP A 6 -5.17 8.88 19.65
N PRO A 7 -4.62 10.03 19.20
CA PRO A 7 -3.45 10.61 19.84
C PRO A 7 -3.70 11.00 21.31
N PRO A 8 -2.64 11.00 22.15
CA PRO A 8 -2.69 11.52 23.51
C PRO A 8 -3.20 12.97 23.56
N PRO A 9 -3.78 13.43 24.68
CA PRO A 9 -3.74 12.83 26.02
C PRO A 9 -4.96 11.95 26.37
N ASN A 10 -5.95 11.87 25.49
CA ASN A 10 -7.27 11.34 25.88
C ASN A 10 -7.35 9.81 25.88
N ASN A 11 -6.48 9.13 25.13
CA ASN A 11 -6.50 7.67 24.96
C ASN A 11 -5.10 7.07 25.17
N HIS A 12 -5.06 5.84 25.69
CA HIS A 12 -3.84 5.02 25.83
C HIS A 12 -3.79 3.95 24.72
N GLY A 13 -2.58 3.60 24.29
CA GLY A 13 -2.34 2.49 23.37
C GLY A 13 -2.38 1.11 24.03
N THR A 14 -2.07 0.07 23.26
CA THR A 14 -2.19 -1.34 23.67
C THR A 14 -0.88 -1.99 24.12
N LEU A 15 0.22 -1.24 24.26
CA LEU A 15 1.50 -1.78 24.74
C LEU A 15 1.48 -1.97 26.27
N THR A 16 0.74 -2.98 26.73
CA THR A 16 0.48 -3.32 28.13
C THR A 16 0.04 -4.78 28.23
N HIS A 17 0.11 -5.39 29.41
CA HIS A 17 -0.33 -6.77 29.63
C HIS A 17 -1.85 -6.95 29.48
N LEU A 18 -2.64 -5.92 29.80
CA LEU A 18 -4.10 -5.96 29.73
C LEU A 18 -4.63 -4.64 29.18
N PHE A 19 -5.60 -4.72 28.28
CA PHE A 19 -6.23 -3.56 27.65
C PHE A 19 -7.76 -3.74 27.60
N ARG A 20 -8.49 -2.70 28.02
CA ARG A 20 -9.95 -2.67 27.92
C ARG A 20 -10.35 -2.03 26.59
N ALA A 21 -11.00 -2.81 25.72
CA ALA A 21 -11.54 -2.32 24.46
C ALA A 21 -13.08 -2.36 24.45
N PRO A 22 -13.74 -1.44 23.72
CA PRO A 22 -15.14 -1.60 23.34
C PRO A 22 -15.35 -2.89 22.54
N GLU A 23 -16.42 -3.64 22.83
CA GLU A 23 -16.71 -4.94 22.20
C GLU A 23 -16.81 -4.84 20.67
N ASP A 24 -17.37 -3.76 20.16
CA ASP A 24 -17.55 -3.51 18.73
C ASP A 24 -16.25 -3.17 17.98
N LEU A 25 -15.14 -2.98 18.71
CA LEU A 25 -13.78 -2.82 18.16
C LEU A 25 -12.94 -4.09 18.31
N VAL A 26 -13.50 -5.17 18.86
CA VAL A 26 -12.83 -6.46 19.03
C VAL A 26 -13.33 -7.42 17.97
N TYR A 27 -12.41 -7.89 17.13
CA TYR A 27 -12.73 -8.86 16.08
C TYR A 27 -12.34 -10.26 16.54
N PRO A 28 -13.26 -11.25 16.49
CA PRO A 28 -12.93 -12.62 16.83
C PRO A 28 -11.93 -13.18 15.80
N ILE A 29 -10.88 -13.81 16.30
CA ILE A 29 -9.84 -14.41 15.48
C ILE A 29 -10.08 -15.92 15.40
N PRO A 30 -10.03 -16.53 14.19
CA PRO A 30 -10.16 -17.98 14.06
C PRO A 30 -9.05 -18.73 14.81
N GLU A 31 -9.37 -19.89 15.39
CA GLU A 31 -8.43 -20.67 16.22
C GLU A 31 -7.18 -21.14 15.46
N ASN A 32 -7.23 -21.21 14.13
CA ASN A 32 -6.11 -21.63 13.30
C ASN A 32 -5.08 -20.53 13.02
N PHE A 33 -5.26 -19.31 13.55
CA PHE A 33 -4.33 -18.19 13.38
C PHE A 33 -3.35 -18.14 14.55
N SER A 34 -2.08 -17.98 14.24
CA SER A 34 -1.06 -17.63 15.23
C SER A 34 -1.22 -16.17 15.69
N LEU A 35 -0.64 -15.84 16.84
CA LEU A 35 -0.56 -14.45 17.30
C LEU A 35 0.21 -13.56 16.31
N GLU A 36 1.25 -14.11 15.68
CA GLU A 36 2.07 -13.43 14.68
C GLU A 36 1.26 -13.05 13.43
N GLU A 37 0.38 -13.94 12.96
CA GLU A 37 -0.55 -13.61 11.86
C GLU A 37 -1.61 -12.61 12.29
N THR A 38 -2.10 -12.73 13.53
CA THR A 38 -3.16 -11.89 14.08
C THR A 38 -2.73 -10.43 14.20
N VAL A 39 -1.48 -10.16 14.58
CA VAL A 39 -0.97 -8.77 14.69
C VAL A 39 -0.88 -8.08 13.32
N LEU A 40 -0.86 -8.83 12.22
CA LEU A 40 -0.86 -8.27 10.86
C LEU A 40 -2.22 -7.74 10.42
N VAL A 41 -3.30 -8.07 11.14
CA VAL A 41 -4.68 -7.75 10.72
C VAL A 41 -4.89 -6.24 10.58
N GLU A 42 -4.42 -5.43 11.53
CA GLU A 42 -4.58 -3.98 11.48
C GLU A 42 -3.80 -3.34 10.30
N PRO A 43 -2.50 -3.58 10.12
CA PRO A 43 -1.76 -2.90 9.05
C PRO A 43 -2.12 -3.42 7.66
N LEU A 44 -2.51 -4.69 7.51
CA LEU A 44 -3.07 -5.20 6.26
C LEU A 44 -4.44 -4.58 5.95
N SER A 45 -5.24 -4.26 6.97
CA SER A 45 -6.53 -3.58 6.76
C SER A 45 -6.32 -2.20 6.14
N VAL A 46 -5.23 -1.50 6.48
CA VAL A 46 -4.86 -0.22 5.84
C VAL A 46 -4.54 -0.41 4.37
N ALA A 47 -3.78 -1.45 4.01
CA ALA A 47 -3.45 -1.76 2.63
C ALA A 47 -4.69 -2.15 1.80
N ILE A 48 -5.55 -3.01 2.36
CA ILE A 48 -6.85 -3.39 1.76
C ILE A 48 -7.72 -2.17 1.55
N HIS A 49 -7.84 -1.33 2.57
CA HIS A 49 -8.67 -0.15 2.50
C HIS A 49 -8.27 0.73 1.32
N GLY A 50 -6.98 1.08 1.22
CA GLY A 50 -6.58 1.93 0.12
C GLY A 50 -6.52 1.22 -1.23
N ALA A 51 -6.32 -0.10 -1.30
CA ALA A 51 -6.53 -0.84 -2.55
C ALA A 51 -7.99 -0.78 -3.03
N ARG A 52 -8.95 -0.81 -2.10
CA ARG A 52 -10.39 -0.64 -2.40
C ARG A 52 -10.72 0.80 -2.80
N VAL A 53 -10.20 1.78 -2.06
CA VAL A 53 -10.33 3.21 -2.40
C VAL A 53 -9.75 3.45 -3.80
N ALA A 54 -8.58 2.88 -4.09
CA ALA A 54 -7.96 2.90 -5.41
C ALA A 54 -8.85 2.29 -6.51
N GLY A 55 -9.71 1.34 -6.15
CA GLY A 55 -10.46 0.58 -7.14
C GLY A 55 -9.56 -0.38 -7.91
N ILE A 56 -8.56 -0.98 -7.23
CA ILE A 56 -7.75 -2.03 -7.82
C ILE A 56 -8.66 -3.21 -8.13
N THR A 57 -8.79 -3.51 -9.41
CA THR A 57 -9.44 -4.72 -9.95
C THR A 57 -8.45 -5.55 -10.75
N PRO A 58 -8.78 -6.82 -11.06
CA PRO A 58 -7.96 -7.64 -11.92
C PRO A 58 -7.60 -6.95 -13.24
N GLY A 59 -6.35 -7.12 -13.67
CA GLY A 59 -5.84 -6.52 -14.92
C GLY A 59 -5.16 -5.15 -14.76
N HIS A 60 -5.19 -4.54 -13.59
CA HIS A 60 -4.45 -3.29 -13.33
C HIS A 60 -2.95 -3.52 -13.20
N THR A 61 -2.16 -2.53 -13.61
CA THR A 61 -0.75 -2.37 -13.24
C THR A 61 -0.67 -1.37 -12.10
N VAL A 62 -0.06 -1.79 -11.01
CA VAL A 62 0.05 -1.02 -9.77
C VAL A 62 1.48 -0.59 -9.53
N LEU A 63 1.73 0.70 -9.31
CA LEU A 63 3.05 1.20 -8.90
C LEU A 63 3.04 1.47 -7.40
N VAL A 64 3.82 0.72 -6.61
CA VAL A 64 4.02 0.97 -5.19
C VAL A 64 5.30 1.75 -4.98
N GLN A 65 5.20 2.92 -4.36
CA GLN A 65 6.38 3.75 -4.03
C GLN A 65 6.63 3.78 -2.53
N ALA A 66 7.91 3.71 -2.16
CA ALA A 66 8.44 3.51 -0.81
C ALA A 66 8.04 2.15 -0.21
N LEU A 67 9.00 1.23 -0.23
CA LEU A 67 8.88 -0.10 0.35
C LEU A 67 9.21 -0.07 1.86
N GLY A 68 8.35 0.59 2.62
CA GLY A 68 8.21 0.31 4.05
C GLY A 68 7.29 -0.90 4.29
N THR A 69 7.03 -1.21 5.55
CA THR A 69 6.08 -2.26 5.96
C THR A 69 4.72 -2.12 5.26
N ILE A 70 4.14 -0.92 5.27
CA ILE A 70 2.87 -0.65 4.59
C ILE A 70 3.00 -0.76 3.06
N GLY A 71 4.10 -0.29 2.47
CA GLY A 71 4.32 -0.41 1.03
C GLY A 71 4.33 -1.88 0.58
N LEU A 72 4.98 -2.74 1.37
CA LEU A 72 4.99 -4.18 1.12
C LEU A 72 3.59 -4.80 1.24
N PHE A 73 2.82 -4.41 2.27
CA PHE A 73 1.41 -4.84 2.39
C PHE A 73 0.55 -4.36 1.23
N CYS A 74 0.74 -3.13 0.75
CA CYS A 74 0.06 -2.61 -0.43
C CYS A 74 0.40 -3.42 -1.69
N ALA A 75 1.68 -3.77 -1.87
CA ALA A 75 2.13 -4.57 -2.99
C ALA A 75 1.53 -5.99 -2.94
N ALA A 76 1.60 -6.65 -1.79
CA ALA A 76 1.00 -7.97 -1.58
C ALA A 76 -0.52 -7.95 -1.78
N THR A 77 -1.20 -6.93 -1.24
CA THR A 77 -2.66 -6.75 -1.38
C THR A 77 -3.05 -6.51 -2.84
N ALA A 78 -2.30 -5.68 -3.57
CA ALA A 78 -2.55 -5.43 -4.99
C ALA A 78 -2.45 -6.73 -5.80
N THR A 79 -1.42 -7.54 -5.54
CA THR A 79 -1.27 -8.88 -6.14
C THR A 79 -2.45 -9.79 -5.78
N ALA A 80 -2.84 -9.84 -4.49
CA ALA A 80 -3.97 -10.66 -4.03
C ALA A 80 -5.32 -10.24 -4.63
N PHE A 81 -5.47 -8.95 -4.98
CA PHE A 81 -6.65 -8.40 -5.66
C PHE A 81 -6.63 -8.68 -7.19
N GLY A 82 -5.58 -9.34 -7.69
CA GLY A 82 -5.45 -9.74 -9.08
C GLY A 82 -4.82 -8.67 -9.97
N ALA A 83 -4.10 -7.69 -9.41
CA ALA A 83 -3.29 -6.79 -10.23
C ALA A 83 -2.40 -7.62 -11.16
N LYS A 84 -2.46 -7.32 -12.46
CA LYS A 84 -1.68 -8.02 -13.47
C LYS A 84 -0.19 -7.81 -13.27
N GLN A 85 0.16 -6.65 -12.74
CA GLN A 85 1.53 -6.30 -12.44
C GLN A 85 1.57 -5.36 -11.25
N VAL A 86 2.52 -5.59 -10.36
CA VAL A 86 2.88 -4.64 -9.29
C VAL A 86 4.32 -4.25 -9.55
N ILE A 87 4.62 -2.96 -9.61
CA ILE A 87 5.96 -2.40 -9.80
C ILE A 87 6.32 -1.71 -8.50
N ILE A 88 7.49 -2.01 -7.95
CA ILE A 88 7.92 -1.43 -6.68
C ILE A 88 9.05 -0.44 -6.91
N SER A 89 8.97 0.71 -6.26
CA SER A 89 10.04 1.69 -6.27
C SER A 89 10.43 2.12 -4.86
N ASP A 90 11.71 2.04 -4.55
CA ASP A 90 12.31 2.47 -3.29
C ASP A 90 13.74 2.93 -3.57
N ILE A 91 14.29 3.80 -2.73
CA ILE A 91 15.65 4.33 -2.83
C ILE A 91 16.70 3.33 -2.33
N ASN A 92 16.29 2.30 -1.59
CA ASN A 92 17.15 1.29 -1.01
C ASN A 92 17.08 -0.01 -1.81
N GLN A 93 18.21 -0.40 -2.41
CA GLN A 93 18.30 -1.61 -3.22
C GLN A 93 18.00 -2.89 -2.44
N THR A 94 18.44 -3.01 -1.18
CA THR A 94 18.19 -4.20 -0.34
C THR A 94 16.70 -4.44 -0.13
N LYS A 95 15.93 -3.36 0.06
CA LYS A 95 14.48 -3.42 0.15
C LYS A 95 13.85 -3.91 -1.16
N LEU A 96 14.31 -3.36 -2.29
CA LEU A 96 13.84 -3.78 -3.61
C LEU A 96 14.14 -5.24 -3.89
N ASP A 97 15.35 -5.71 -3.59
CA ASP A 97 15.75 -7.11 -3.79
C ASP A 97 14.84 -8.04 -2.97
N PHE A 98 14.61 -7.71 -1.70
CA PHE A 98 13.69 -8.46 -0.85
C PHE A 98 12.28 -8.56 -1.46
N ALA A 99 11.70 -7.45 -1.92
CA ALA A 99 10.35 -7.51 -2.49
C ALA A 99 10.29 -8.20 -3.85
N ARG A 100 11.34 -8.08 -4.67
CA ARG A 100 11.44 -8.86 -5.90
C ARG A 100 11.43 -10.35 -5.58
N ASP A 101 12.19 -10.79 -4.59
CA ASP A 101 12.31 -12.20 -4.24
C ASP A 101 11.03 -12.71 -3.56
N TYR A 102 10.37 -11.88 -2.76
CA TYR A 102 9.14 -12.21 -2.04
C TYR A 102 7.87 -12.15 -2.92
N LEU A 103 7.73 -11.17 -3.81
CA LEU A 103 6.53 -10.98 -4.64
C LEU A 103 6.72 -11.30 -6.13
N GLY A 104 7.94 -11.54 -6.59
CA GLY A 104 8.25 -11.77 -8.02
C GLY A 104 7.98 -10.55 -8.90
N CYS A 105 8.03 -9.33 -8.34
CA CYS A 105 7.62 -8.11 -9.01
C CYS A 105 8.79 -7.32 -9.62
N PRO A 106 8.57 -6.59 -10.74
CA PRO A 106 9.52 -5.61 -11.23
C PRO A 106 9.86 -4.53 -10.19
N ILE A 107 11.13 -4.12 -10.18
CA ILE A 107 11.66 -3.11 -9.26
C ILE A 107 12.24 -1.92 -10.04
N PHE A 108 12.08 -0.73 -9.46
CA PHE A 108 12.64 0.52 -9.97
C PHE A 108 13.40 1.25 -8.87
N LEU A 109 14.72 1.35 -9.01
CA LEU A 109 15.58 2.13 -8.13
C LEU A 109 15.70 3.57 -8.66
N PRO A 110 15.15 4.58 -7.97
CA PRO A 110 15.34 5.98 -8.32
C PRO A 110 16.78 6.44 -8.06
N ASN A 111 17.29 7.33 -8.90
CA ASN A 111 18.56 7.99 -8.67
C ASN A 111 18.35 9.24 -7.80
N ILE A 112 18.58 9.09 -6.49
CA ILE A 112 18.41 10.20 -5.52
C ILE A 112 19.49 11.29 -5.63
N SER A 113 20.61 11.01 -6.31
CA SER A 113 21.66 12.02 -6.55
C SER A 113 21.38 12.90 -7.76
N SER A 114 20.32 12.62 -8.52
CA SER A 114 19.88 13.51 -9.58
C SER A 114 19.37 14.83 -9.00
N SER A 115 19.87 15.95 -9.51
CA SER A 115 19.34 17.28 -9.22
C SER A 115 18.01 17.57 -9.94
N HIS A 116 17.53 16.63 -10.78
CA HIS A 116 16.36 16.83 -11.65
C HIS A 116 15.30 15.73 -11.40
N PRO A 117 14.37 15.93 -10.45
CA PRO A 117 13.28 14.99 -10.17
C PRO A 117 12.37 14.70 -11.39
N GLU A 118 12.28 15.63 -12.34
CA GLU A 118 11.48 15.47 -13.57
C GLU A 118 12.06 14.43 -14.53
N GLU A 119 13.39 14.32 -14.59
CA GLU A 119 14.08 13.30 -15.40
C GLU A 119 13.81 11.91 -14.82
N GLU A 120 13.87 11.78 -13.49
CA GLU A 120 13.57 10.51 -12.80
C GLU A 120 12.11 10.10 -12.95
N ALA A 121 11.17 11.07 -12.90
CA ALA A 121 9.76 10.81 -13.18
C ALA A 121 9.55 10.33 -14.63
N SER A 122 10.28 10.91 -15.59
CA SER A 122 10.24 10.50 -17.00
C SER A 122 10.80 9.07 -17.18
N ARG A 123 11.93 8.76 -16.55
CA ARG A 123 12.54 7.42 -16.54
C ARG A 123 11.61 6.38 -15.92
N MET A 124 10.94 6.72 -14.81
CA MET A 124 9.95 5.86 -14.18
C MET A 124 8.76 5.61 -15.10
N LYS A 125 8.26 6.65 -15.78
CA LYS A 125 7.16 6.53 -16.74
C LYS A 125 7.54 5.62 -17.91
N GLU A 126 8.70 5.86 -18.53
CA GLU A 126 9.21 5.01 -19.62
C GLU A 126 9.38 3.55 -19.17
N TYR A 127 9.91 3.34 -17.96
CA TYR A 127 10.01 2.02 -17.37
C TYR A 127 8.64 1.37 -17.22
N ILE A 128 7.64 2.04 -16.64
CA ILE A 128 6.28 1.52 -16.48
C ILE A 128 5.61 1.23 -17.83
N GLU A 129 5.79 2.10 -18.82
CA GLU A 129 5.25 1.93 -20.18
C GLU A 129 5.90 0.75 -20.92
N SER A 130 7.21 0.50 -20.68
CA SER A 130 7.92 -0.67 -21.21
C SER A 130 7.33 -1.99 -20.70
N GLN A 131 6.64 -1.98 -19.56
CA GLN A 131 6.06 -3.17 -18.94
C GLN A 131 4.72 -3.64 -19.57
N ARG A 132 4.41 -3.19 -20.80
CA ARG A 132 3.20 -3.49 -21.63
C ARG A 132 1.92 -2.75 -21.21
N ARG A 133 1.11 -2.40 -22.21
CA ARG A 133 -0.19 -1.68 -22.12
C ARG A 133 -1.15 -2.31 -21.11
N CYS A 134 -1.27 -1.71 -19.94
CA CYS A 134 -2.21 -2.11 -18.89
C CYS A 134 -2.92 -0.86 -18.34
N ARG A 135 -4.05 -1.04 -17.66
CA ARG A 135 -4.71 0.07 -16.94
C ARG A 135 -3.88 0.39 -15.70
N TYR A 136 -3.45 1.63 -15.53
CA TYR A 136 -2.54 2.00 -14.45
C TYR A 136 -3.28 2.47 -13.20
N SER A 137 -2.76 2.11 -12.04
CA SER A 137 -3.19 2.61 -10.73
C SER A 137 -1.95 2.78 -9.87
N SER A 138 -1.49 3.99 -9.61
CA SER A 138 -0.39 4.15 -8.64
C SER A 138 -0.88 3.90 -7.21
N VAL A 139 0.02 3.53 -6.32
CA VAL A 139 -0.17 3.46 -4.87
C VAL A 139 1.10 4.05 -4.25
N VAL A 140 1.02 5.30 -3.87
CA VAL A 140 2.13 5.99 -3.19
C VAL A 140 1.95 5.86 -1.70
N TYR A 141 3.00 5.51 -0.94
CA TYR A 141 2.90 5.59 0.52
C TYR A 141 3.86 6.61 1.15
N GLY A 142 3.19 7.52 1.85
CA GLY A 142 3.66 8.62 2.67
C GLY A 142 2.40 9.29 3.23
N SER A 143 1.64 8.50 3.99
CA SER A 143 0.32 8.79 4.64
C SER A 143 -0.94 8.95 3.77
N GLY A 144 -0.99 8.39 2.56
CA GLY A 144 -2.24 8.19 1.83
C GLY A 144 -2.05 7.46 0.51
N ILE A 145 -2.90 6.47 0.21
CA ILE A 145 -2.85 5.70 -1.03
C ILE A 145 -3.35 6.58 -2.18
N LEU A 146 -2.44 6.99 -3.05
CA LEU A 146 -2.75 7.88 -4.18
C LEU A 146 -2.69 7.18 -5.51
N VAL A 147 -3.81 7.29 -6.23
CA VAL A 147 -4.19 6.40 -7.32
C VAL A 147 -4.34 7.20 -8.59
N ALA A 148 -3.22 7.40 -9.28
CA ALA A 148 -3.23 7.97 -10.62
C ALA A 148 -3.79 6.93 -11.59
N LYS A 149 -5.00 7.16 -12.08
CA LYS A 149 -5.52 6.50 -13.27
C LYS A 149 -4.95 7.24 -14.48
N SER A 150 -3.93 6.67 -15.13
CA SER A 150 -3.42 7.26 -16.37
C SER A 150 -4.31 6.86 -17.55
N GLY A 151 -4.95 7.84 -18.18
CA GLY A 151 -5.16 7.84 -19.63
C GLY A 151 -3.81 8.00 -20.36
N PRO A 152 -3.74 8.40 -21.64
CA PRO A 152 -2.47 8.69 -22.28
C PRO A 152 -1.81 9.90 -21.57
N GLY A 153 -0.83 9.64 -20.70
CA GLY A 153 -0.04 10.67 -20.03
C GLY A 153 -0.38 10.98 -18.57
N GLY A 154 0.25 10.27 -17.63
CA GLY A 154 0.70 10.87 -16.37
C GLY A 154 0.65 9.98 -15.12
N VAL A 155 1.74 10.01 -14.35
CA VAL A 155 1.92 9.43 -13.01
C VAL A 155 2.23 10.58 -12.05
N VAL A 156 1.58 10.65 -10.88
CA VAL A 156 1.91 11.67 -9.86
C VAL A 156 1.87 11.11 -8.45
N VAL A 157 2.85 11.56 -7.66
CA VAL A 157 3.26 11.08 -6.34
C VAL A 157 3.18 12.22 -5.33
N PRO A 158 2.53 12.04 -4.19
CA PRO A 158 2.90 12.86 -3.03
C PRO A 158 2.93 12.11 -1.68
N ASN A 159 3.79 12.65 -0.82
CA ASN A 159 3.90 12.38 0.62
C ASN A 159 3.38 13.62 1.40
N TRP A 160 2.97 13.45 2.65
CA TRP A 160 2.27 14.44 3.49
C TRP A 160 3.04 15.72 3.84
N THR A 161 4.34 15.78 3.58
CA THR A 161 5.14 16.99 3.80
C THR A 161 5.34 17.68 2.46
N ARG A 162 4.58 18.76 2.23
CA ARG A 162 4.75 19.84 1.23
C ARG A 162 5.69 19.54 0.02
N PHE A 163 5.17 19.80 -1.18
CA PHE A 163 5.85 19.94 -2.49
C PHE A 163 6.23 18.65 -3.24
N ASN A 164 5.47 18.38 -4.32
CA ASN A 164 5.93 18.38 -5.72
C ASN A 164 4.73 18.02 -6.62
N ARG A 165 4.11 19.05 -7.22
CA ARG A 165 3.06 18.83 -8.23
C ARG A 165 3.75 18.64 -9.58
N VAL A 166 3.87 17.39 -10.03
CA VAL A 166 3.94 17.12 -11.47
C VAL A 166 2.49 17.01 -11.96
N GLN A 167 2.18 17.74 -13.03
CA GLN A 167 0.82 17.86 -13.56
C GLN A 167 0.61 16.78 -14.64
N SER A 168 -0.45 15.97 -14.49
CA SER A 168 -0.94 15.08 -15.56
C SER A 168 -2.05 15.81 -16.31
N ASN A 169 -2.02 15.76 -17.64
CA ASN A 169 -3.07 16.33 -18.47
C ASN A 169 -4.34 15.47 -18.38
N GLY A 170 -5.43 16.05 -17.87
CA GLY A 170 -6.80 15.64 -18.18
C GLY A 170 -7.53 14.80 -17.14
N ASP A 171 -7.00 13.64 -16.73
CA ASP A 171 -7.79 12.61 -16.00
C ASP A 171 -7.20 12.25 -14.62
N ARG A 172 -6.72 13.22 -13.86
CA ARG A 172 -6.17 12.99 -12.53
C ARG A 172 -7.28 12.80 -11.49
N LEU A 173 -7.33 11.62 -10.89
CA LEU A 173 -8.24 11.32 -9.79
C LEU A 173 -7.45 11.04 -8.51
N ASP A 174 -7.35 12.04 -7.64
CA ASP A 174 -6.69 11.90 -6.35
C ASP A 174 -7.69 11.36 -5.33
N LYS A 175 -7.43 10.15 -4.82
CA LYS A 175 -8.15 9.59 -3.69
C LYS A 175 -7.21 9.46 -2.51
N THR A 176 -7.73 9.59 -1.30
CA THR A 176 -6.99 9.38 -0.07
C THR A 176 -7.68 8.28 0.73
N ALA A 177 -6.87 7.42 1.34
CA ALA A 177 -7.31 6.37 2.23
C ALA A 177 -6.80 6.71 3.63
N TRP A 178 -7.67 6.67 4.63
CA TRP A 178 -7.32 6.96 6.01
C TRP A 178 -7.64 5.76 6.88
N ARG A 179 -6.60 5.16 7.47
CA ARG A 179 -6.71 3.92 8.25
C ARG A 179 -7.42 2.83 7.44
N TYR A 180 -8.60 2.41 7.88
CA TYR A 180 -9.42 1.34 7.32
C TYR A 180 -10.90 1.65 7.53
N ALA A 181 -11.77 0.90 6.85
CA ALA A 181 -13.21 1.01 6.89
C ALA A 181 -13.88 -0.29 7.35
N PRO A 182 -15.19 -0.24 7.71
CA PRO A 182 -15.95 -1.44 8.04
C PRO A 182 -15.83 -2.52 6.96
N GLY A 183 -15.58 -3.76 7.40
CA GLY A 183 -15.40 -4.92 6.54
C GLY A 183 -13.95 -5.20 6.12
N ASP A 184 -13.02 -4.25 6.27
CA ASP A 184 -11.62 -4.47 5.86
C ASP A 184 -10.93 -5.55 6.71
N TYR A 185 -11.18 -5.59 8.02
CA TYR A 185 -10.68 -6.64 8.92
C TYR A 185 -11.14 -8.05 8.50
N GLY A 186 -12.42 -8.19 8.15
CA GLY A 186 -12.96 -9.46 7.66
C GLY A 186 -12.31 -9.91 6.35
N MET A 187 -12.03 -8.97 5.44
CA MET A 187 -11.28 -9.27 4.22
C MET A 187 -9.84 -9.69 4.52
N VAL A 188 -9.15 -9.07 5.49
CA VAL A 188 -7.81 -9.49 5.87
C VAL A 188 -7.82 -10.95 6.35
N LEU A 189 -8.72 -11.28 7.28
CA LEU A 189 -8.84 -12.64 7.80
C LEU A 189 -9.12 -13.64 6.65
N ALA A 190 -10.00 -13.28 5.71
CA ALA A 190 -10.25 -14.12 4.54
C ALA A 190 -9.03 -14.30 3.64
N LEU A 191 -8.23 -13.25 3.42
CA LEU A 191 -7.03 -13.30 2.59
C LEU A 191 -5.92 -14.14 3.22
N LEU A 192 -5.66 -13.92 4.51
CA LEU A 192 -4.71 -14.70 5.30
C LEU A 192 -5.11 -16.18 5.32
N ASN A 193 -6.39 -16.47 5.62
CA ASN A 193 -6.89 -17.85 5.66
C ASN A 193 -6.83 -18.55 4.30
N SER A 194 -6.97 -17.78 3.20
CA SER A 194 -6.86 -18.33 1.84
C SER A 194 -5.41 -18.52 1.36
N GLY A 195 -4.42 -18.08 2.15
CA GLY A 195 -3.02 -18.09 1.78
C GLY A 195 -2.66 -17.21 0.58
N ARG A 196 -3.52 -16.24 0.24
CA ARG A 196 -3.27 -15.28 -0.86
C ARG A 196 -2.32 -14.16 -0.46
N VAL A 197 -2.22 -13.91 0.84
CA VAL A 197 -1.20 -13.07 1.47
C VAL A 197 -0.60 -13.94 2.56
N ASN A 198 0.63 -14.42 2.37
CA ASN A 198 1.28 -15.34 3.31
C ASN A 198 2.37 -14.61 4.07
N ASN A 199 2.34 -14.68 5.41
CA ASN A 199 3.45 -14.38 6.33
C ASN A 199 4.51 -13.46 5.74
N VAL A 200 4.13 -12.19 5.60
CA VAL A 200 5.08 -11.13 5.27
C VAL A 200 6.19 -11.22 6.31
N PRO A 201 7.44 -11.52 5.92
CA PRO A 201 8.55 -11.52 6.86
C PRO A 201 8.70 -10.08 7.35
N LEU A 202 8.26 -9.83 8.58
CA LEU A 202 8.51 -8.57 9.29
C LEU A 202 9.82 -8.68 10.08
#